data_AF-A0A1F7NTQ0-F1
#
_entry.id   AF-A0A1F7NTQ0-F1
#
_cell.length_a   1.000
_cell.length_b   1.000
_cell.length_c   1.000
_cell.angle_alpha   90.00
_cell.angle_beta   90.00
_cell.angle_gamma   90.00
#
_symmetry.space_group_name_H-M   'P 1'
#
loop_
_entity.id
_entity.type
_entity.pdbx_description
1 polymer ?
#
loop_
_entity_poly.entity_id
_entity_poly.type
_entity_poly.pdbx_seq_one_letter_code
_entity_poly.pdbx_strand_id
1 'polypeptide(L)'
;MTTRLLTLLLFLLLALGGGLPALANNCPLQIQRAEELIKKAERGKLPPEARALLEEARKLVGEARVSHGGAKGKPDHADAIRKAKTAQALAEEAAALAGR
;
A
#
# COMPACT_ATOMS: atom_id res chain seq x y z
N MET A 1 -0.70 -33.97 32.55
CA MET A 1 0.42 -33.58 31.64
C MET A 1 0.00 -33.49 30.18
N THR A 2 -0.97 -34.29 29.73
CA THR A 2 -1.45 -34.37 28.34
C THR A 2 -2.17 -33.11 27.84
N THR A 3 -3.03 -32.49 28.66
CA THR A 3 -3.81 -31.30 28.27
C THR A 3 -2.96 -30.04 28.08
N ARG A 4 -1.90 -29.87 28.88
CA ARG A 4 -0.94 -28.76 28.76
C ARG A 4 -0.06 -28.90 27.51
N LEU A 5 0.34 -30.12 27.18
CA LEU A 5 1.10 -30.39 25.95
C LEU A 5 0.25 -30.13 24.71
N LEU A 6 -1.02 -30.55 24.74
CA LEU A 6 -1.97 -30.36 23.65
C LEU A 6 -2.28 -28.87 23.42
N THR A 7 -2.45 -28.09 24.49
CA THR A 7 -2.65 -26.63 24.38
C THR A 7 -1.42 -25.94 23.82
N LEU A 8 -0.21 -26.29 24.28
CA LEU A 8 1.02 -25.73 23.73
C LEU A 8 1.20 -26.09 22.25
N LEU A 9 0.86 -27.32 21.85
CA LEU A 9 0.90 -27.73 20.44
C LEU A 9 -0.10 -26.95 19.58
N LEU A 10 -1.31 -26.70 20.11
CA LEU A 10 -2.35 -25.94 19.41
C LEU A 10 -1.94 -24.47 19.23
N PHE A 11 -1.35 -23.85 20.27
CA PHE A 11 -0.81 -22.49 20.18
C PHE A 11 0.37 -22.40 19.20
N LEU A 12 1.25 -23.40 19.18
CA LEU A 12 2.36 -23.47 18.23
C LEU A 12 1.85 -23.62 16.79
N LEU A 13 0.85 -24.49 16.54
CA LEU A 13 0.22 -24.65 15.23
C LEU A 13 -0.50 -23.38 14.77
N LEU A 14 -1.14 -22.65 15.68
CA LEU A 14 -1.80 -21.39 15.36
C LEU A 14 -0.79 -20.28 15.04
N ALA A 15 0.33 -20.24 15.77
CA ALA A 15 1.45 -19.32 15.52
C ALA A 15 2.15 -19.61 14.18
N LEU A 16 2.25 -20.89 13.77
CA LEU A 16 2.81 -21.28 12.47
C LEU A 16 1.82 -21.16 11.30
N GLY A 17 0.50 -21.24 11.56
CA GLY A 17 -0.55 -21.22 10.53
C GLY A 17 -1.10 -19.85 10.14
N GLY A 18 -0.84 -18.79 10.93
CA GLY A 18 -1.52 -17.50 10.81
C GLY A 18 -0.97 -16.51 9.75
N GLY A 19 0.06 -16.87 8.98
CA GLY A 19 0.86 -15.89 8.21
C GLY A 19 0.35 -15.48 6.81
N LEU A 20 -0.74 -16.06 6.29
CA LEU A 20 -0.97 -16.06 4.84
C LEU A 20 -1.96 -15.02 4.25
N PRO A 21 -3.05 -14.58 4.92
CA PRO A 21 -4.01 -13.68 4.26
C PRO A 21 -3.59 -12.20 4.25
N ALA A 22 -2.77 -11.76 5.21
CA ALA A 22 -2.39 -10.35 5.35
C ALA A 22 -1.42 -9.86 4.25
N LEU A 23 -0.58 -10.75 3.70
CA LEU A 23 0.32 -10.41 2.60
C LEU A 23 -0.38 -10.35 1.24
N ALA A 24 -1.39 -11.20 1.02
CA ALA A 24 -2.09 -11.28 -0.26
C ALA A 24 -2.87 -9.99 -0.60
N ASN A 25 -3.52 -9.38 0.40
CA ASN A 25 -4.32 -8.17 0.19
C ASN A 25 -3.54 -6.84 0.36
N ASN A 26 -2.27 -6.90 0.72
CA ASN A 26 -1.49 -5.68 1.01
C ASN A 26 -1.22 -4.87 -0.27
N CYS A 27 -0.91 -5.51 -1.39
CA CYS A 27 -0.60 -4.80 -2.63
C CYS A 27 -1.79 -4.00 -3.19
N PRO A 28 -3.00 -4.58 -3.35
CA PRO A 28 -4.18 -3.82 -3.77
C PRO A 28 -4.55 -2.68 -2.81
N LEU A 29 -4.49 -2.95 -1.50
CA LEU A 29 -4.82 -1.96 -0.47
C LEU A 29 -3.93 -0.72 -0.56
N GLN A 30 -2.62 -0.90 -0.76
CA GLN A 30 -1.68 0.21 -0.86
C GLN A 30 -1.91 1.05 -2.12
N ILE A 31 -2.26 0.42 -3.24
CA ILE A 31 -2.62 1.11 -4.48
C ILE A 31 -3.90 1.93 -4.27
N GLN A 32 -4.94 1.33 -3.70
CA GLN A 32 -6.20 2.02 -3.39
C GLN A 32 -5.98 3.22 -2.47
N ARG A 33 -5.17 3.05 -1.41
CA ARG A 33 -4.85 4.14 -0.47
C ARG A 33 -4.14 5.31 -1.14
N ALA A 34 -3.24 5.04 -2.10
CA ALA A 34 -2.60 6.09 -2.90
C ALA A 34 -3.63 6.88 -3.72
N GLU A 35 -4.58 6.18 -4.36
CA GLU A 35 -5.65 6.82 -5.14
C GLU A 35 -6.57 7.70 -4.29
N GLU A 36 -6.92 7.23 -3.09
CA GLU A 36 -7.73 8.00 -2.14
C GLU A 36 -7.01 9.27 -1.68
N LEU A 37 -5.70 9.19 -1.41
CA LEU A 37 -4.89 10.35 -1.04
C LEU A 37 -4.77 11.35 -2.19
N ILE A 38 -4.55 10.89 -3.43
CA ILE A 38 -4.54 11.76 -4.62
C ILE A 38 -5.87 12.50 -4.74
N LYS A 39 -7.00 11.78 -4.70
CA LYS A 39 -8.35 12.38 -4.74
C LYS A 39 -8.59 13.36 -3.60
N LYS A 40 -8.05 13.09 -2.42
CA LYS A 40 -8.16 13.99 -1.26
C LYS A 40 -7.37 15.28 -1.49
N ALA A 41 -6.14 15.18 -1.98
CA ALA A 41 -5.30 16.33 -2.30
C ALA A 41 -5.91 17.21 -3.40
N GLU A 42 -6.53 16.59 -4.41
CA GLU A 42 -7.19 17.29 -5.53
C GLU A 42 -8.37 18.18 -5.11
N ARG A 43 -8.95 17.95 -3.92
CA ARG A 43 -10.03 18.81 -3.37
C ARG A 43 -9.51 20.14 -2.83
N GLY A 44 -8.20 20.26 -2.59
CA GLY A 44 -7.57 21.49 -2.11
C GLY A 44 -7.29 22.49 -3.22
N LYS A 45 -6.84 23.69 -2.86
CA LYS A 45 -6.39 24.69 -3.83
C LYS A 45 -4.97 24.32 -4.27
N LEU A 46 -4.81 23.73 -5.45
CA LEU A 46 -3.53 23.19 -5.92
C LEU A 46 -2.60 24.28 -6.50
N PRO A 47 -1.53 24.71 -5.78
CA PRO A 47 -0.46 25.49 -6.39
C PRO A 47 0.28 24.67 -7.46
N PRO A 48 1.06 25.30 -8.35
CA PRO A 48 1.79 24.60 -9.42
C PRO A 48 2.66 23.43 -8.92
N GLU A 49 3.36 23.63 -7.80
CA GLU A 49 4.20 22.59 -7.16
C GLU A 49 3.36 21.37 -6.75
N ALA A 50 2.21 21.58 -6.11
CA ALA A 50 1.31 20.50 -5.72
C ALA A 50 0.74 19.74 -6.94
N ARG A 51 0.51 20.43 -8.06
CA ARG A 51 0.03 19.78 -9.30
C ARG A 51 1.08 18.84 -9.87
N ALA A 52 2.35 19.27 -9.91
CA ALA A 52 3.45 18.43 -10.37
C ALA A 52 3.61 17.17 -9.52
N LEU A 53 3.52 17.31 -8.18
CA LEU A 53 3.55 16.17 -7.27
C LEU A 53 2.39 15.19 -7.51
N LEU A 54 1.18 15.69 -7.76
CA LEU A 54 0.02 14.83 -8.06
C LEU A 54 0.10 14.16 -9.43
N GLU A 55 0.72 14.79 -10.42
CA GLU A 55 0.99 14.15 -11.71
C GLU A 55 1.92 12.96 -11.55
N GLU A 56 3.04 13.13 -10.83
CA GLU A 56 3.97 12.03 -10.58
C GLU A 56 3.34 10.95 -9.69
N ALA A 57 2.53 11.33 -8.69
CA ALA A 57 1.77 10.38 -7.88
C ALA A 57 0.83 9.52 -8.73
N ARG A 58 0.08 10.13 -9.66
CA ARG A 58 -0.82 9.40 -10.58
C ARG A 58 -0.05 8.44 -11.50
N LYS A 59 1.10 8.88 -12.02
CA LYS A 59 1.97 8.03 -12.84
C LYS A 59 2.44 6.81 -12.06
N LEU A 60 2.92 6.99 -10.83
CA LEU A 60 3.37 5.90 -9.95
C LEU A 60 2.23 4.95 -9.57
N VAL A 61 1.00 5.44 -9.38
CA VAL A 61 -0.18 4.58 -9.20
C VAL A 61 -0.45 3.73 -10.44
N GLY A 62 -0.35 4.32 -11.64
CA GLY A 62 -0.47 3.59 -12.90
C GLY A 62 0.58 2.48 -13.02
N GLU A 63 1.84 2.80 -12.75
CA GLU A 63 2.93 1.83 -12.74
C GLU A 63 2.74 0.75 -11.67
N ALA A 64 2.26 1.10 -10.47
CA ALA A 64 1.97 0.16 -9.40
C ALA A 64 0.86 -0.83 -9.80
N ARG A 65 -0.19 -0.35 -10.48
CA ARG A 65 -1.26 -1.21 -11.02
C ARG A 65 -0.74 -2.20 -12.05
N VAL A 66 0.10 -1.75 -12.98
CA VAL A 66 0.75 -2.62 -13.98
C VAL A 66 1.65 -3.64 -13.29
N SER A 67 2.46 -3.20 -12.31
CA SER A 67 3.37 -4.06 -11.56
C SER A 67 2.60 -5.13 -10.75
N HIS A 68 1.44 -4.77 -10.18
CA HIS A 68 0.56 -5.72 -9.51
C HIS A 68 -0.11 -6.70 -10.47
N GLY A 69 -0.69 -6.21 -11.58
CA GLY A 69 -1.39 -7.03 -12.56
C GLY A 69 -0.49 -8.01 -13.31
N GLY A 70 0.81 -7.68 -13.47
CA GLY A 70 1.82 -8.54 -14.07
C GLY A 70 2.68 -9.32 -13.07
N ALA A 71 2.38 -9.27 -11.76
CA ALA A 71 3.21 -9.86 -10.74
C ALA A 71 3.25 -11.39 -10.81
N LYS A 72 4.45 -11.96 -10.82
CA LYS A 72 4.72 -13.40 -10.81
C LYS A 72 5.20 -13.90 -9.45
N GLY A 73 5.58 -12.99 -8.56
CA GLY A 73 6.02 -13.34 -7.22
C GLY A 73 6.17 -12.16 -6.26
N LYS A 74 6.70 -12.47 -5.07
CA LYS A 74 6.92 -11.50 -4.00
C LYS A 74 7.69 -10.24 -4.41
N PRO A 75 8.76 -10.32 -5.23
CA PRO A 75 9.51 -9.12 -5.65
C PRO A 75 8.64 -8.13 -6.44
N ASP A 76 7.80 -8.62 -7.35
CA ASP A 76 6.94 -7.79 -8.18
C ASP A 76 5.86 -7.09 -7.33
N HIS A 77 5.29 -7.81 -6.38
CA HIS A 77 4.36 -7.22 -5.41
C HIS A 77 5.04 -6.20 -4.50
N ALA A 78 6.27 -6.45 -4.06
CA ALA A 78 7.04 -5.49 -3.27
C ALA A 78 7.33 -4.22 -4.08
N ASP A 79 7.61 -4.36 -5.38
CA ASP A 79 7.82 -3.24 -6.28
C ASP A 79 6.56 -2.39 -6.47
N ALA A 80 5.42 -3.04 -6.73
CA ALA A 80 4.12 -2.37 -6.77
C ALA A 80 3.80 -1.63 -5.46
N ILE A 81 4.06 -2.25 -4.30
CA ILE A 81 3.87 -1.62 -2.99
C ILE A 81 4.78 -0.40 -2.80
N ARG A 82 6.05 -0.48 -3.22
CA ARG A 82 6.98 0.66 -3.12
C ARG A 82 6.48 1.83 -3.95
N LYS A 83 6.11 1.60 -5.21
CA LYS A 83 5.54 2.64 -6.09
C LYS A 83 4.29 3.26 -5.48
N ALA A 84 3.37 2.44 -4.97
CA ALA A 84 2.16 2.92 -4.30
C ALA A 84 2.48 3.77 -3.06
N LYS A 85 3.43 3.36 -2.21
CA LYS A 85 3.85 4.15 -1.03
C LYS A 85 4.52 5.48 -1.41
N THR A 86 5.33 5.50 -2.47
CA THR A 86 5.89 6.75 -2.98
C THR A 86 4.79 7.68 -3.47
N ALA A 87 3.78 7.16 -4.18
CA ALA A 87 2.62 7.94 -4.59
C ALA A 87 1.81 8.49 -3.40
N GLN A 88 1.66 7.71 -2.31
CA GLN A 88 1.04 8.18 -1.07
C GLN A 88 1.79 9.39 -0.50
N ALA A 89 3.12 9.31 -0.40
CA ALA A 89 3.94 10.41 0.13
C ALA A 89 3.83 11.69 -0.72
N LEU A 90 3.89 11.57 -2.05
CA LEU A 90 3.72 12.71 -2.95
C LEU A 90 2.33 13.33 -2.84
N ALA A 91 1.29 12.51 -2.71
CA ALA A 91 -0.08 13.01 -2.53
C ALA A 91 -0.28 13.71 -1.17
N GLU A 92 0.33 13.19 -0.11
CA GLU A 92 0.34 13.84 1.21
C GLU A 92 1.08 15.18 1.18
N GLU A 93 2.22 15.25 0.52
CA GLU A 93 2.97 16.50 0.33
C GLU A 93 2.17 17.52 -0.49
N ALA A 94 1.56 17.09 -1.59
CA ALA A 94 0.68 17.93 -2.39
C ALA A 94 -0.51 18.45 -1.58
N ALA A 95 -1.13 17.62 -0.74
CA ALA A 95 -2.21 18.03 0.15
C ALA A 95 -1.73 19.07 1.19
N ALA A 96 -0.52 18.90 1.73
CA ALA A 96 0.08 19.85 2.66
C ALA A 96 0.39 21.20 2.00
N LEU A 97 0.77 21.21 0.72
CA LEU A 97 0.95 22.42 -0.08
C LEU A 97 -0.40 23.08 -0.45
N ALA A 98 -1.44 22.29 -0.70
CA ALA A 98 -2.76 22.78 -1.08
C ALA A 98 -3.57 23.39 0.08
N GLY A 99 -3.13 23.16 1.32
CA GLY A 99 -3.68 23.75 2.54
C GLY A 99 -2.95 25.00 3.03
N ARG A 100 -1.90 25.46 2.33
CA ARG A 100 -1.24 26.75 2.55
C ARG A 100 -1.90 27.82 1.68
#